data_AF-A0A5N5WI61-F1
#
_entry.id   AF-A0A5N5WI61-F1
#
_cell.length_a   1.000
_cell.length_b   1.000
_cell.length_c   1.000
_cell.angle_alpha   90.00
_cell.angle_beta   90.00
_cell.angle_gamma   90.00
#
_symmetry.space_group_name_H-M   'P 1'
#
loop_
_entity.id
_entity.type
_entity.pdbx_description
1 polymer ?
#
loop_
_entity_poly.entity_id
_entity_poly.type
_entity_poly.pdbx_seq_one_letter_code
_entity_poly.pdbx_strand_id
1 'polypeptide(L)'
;MISDSSFGCLSRRKGQLLLGVSIFLLLLFYPFRSSIVPSVIPQSSLSLARTLSARTLLSRPLSRDVTTIPKIIHQTWFPAGSNMSERAQVWVEGLRAQNPDWEYVLWDDETNRMLVEQYCPWFLQSYDSLPQEILRADVVRNLYMYIFGGMYADVDTEALRPVAPLFAGHETALAAHQAMLSSGPSTATVQRAFLGRMARTVDILSSAAVPNGWMASPPGHPFWLLPVFNVIDHPEGTGDGSVEGLTGPGALSLMIKKYWDEFKDSSLRQHACKTIQRRQPSWQLYCDENEITGGAHMKDALVLLPEKQIYPFSWVDDANNASVCQAAWQNPTFDPEECKRLMDVDAWPSYFITYCTHSW
;
A
#
# COMPACT_ATOMS: atom_id res chain seq x y z
N MET A 1 -30.80 65.48 23.30
CA MET A 1 -31.84 65.15 24.30
C MET A 1 -32.11 63.65 24.15
N ILE A 2 -31.58 62.83 25.06
CA ILE A 2 -32.32 61.93 26.00
C ILE A 2 -33.19 60.93 25.21
N SER A 3 -32.98 59.60 25.21
CA SER A 3 -32.83 58.61 26.30
C SER A 3 -32.22 57.33 25.68
N ASP A 4 -31.48 56.43 26.33
CA ASP A 4 -32.03 55.50 27.33
C ASP A 4 -30.97 54.70 28.11
N SER A 5 -31.26 54.60 29.41
CA SER A 5 -31.09 53.49 30.36
C SER A 5 -29.76 52.73 30.49
N SER A 6 -29.10 52.99 31.63
CA SER A 6 -28.08 52.20 32.29
C SER A 6 -28.67 51.25 33.35
N PHE A 7 -28.36 49.95 33.28
CA PHE A 7 -28.41 49.01 34.42
C PHE A 7 -27.40 47.88 34.20
N GLY A 8 -26.61 47.55 35.24
CA GLY A 8 -26.02 46.20 35.37
C GLY A 8 -24.50 46.03 35.50
N CYS A 9 -23.77 46.99 36.06
CA CYS A 9 -22.37 46.75 36.49
C CYS A 9 -22.35 46.06 37.87
N LEU A 10 -22.43 44.72 37.95
CA LEU A 10 -22.07 43.95 39.17
C LEU A 10 -21.96 42.41 39.05
N SER A 11 -22.06 41.80 37.85
CA SER A 11 -22.04 40.32 37.74
C SER A 11 -20.72 39.70 37.23
N ARG A 12 -19.84 40.47 36.58
CA ARG A 12 -18.68 39.90 35.86
C ARG A 12 -17.49 39.41 36.71
N ARG A 13 -17.36 39.85 37.98
CA ARG A 13 -16.19 39.48 38.81
C ARG A 13 -16.34 38.19 39.63
N LYS A 14 -17.57 37.69 39.84
CA LYS A 14 -17.77 36.43 40.59
C LYS A 14 -17.68 35.17 39.71
N GLY A 15 -18.01 35.27 38.42
CA GLY A 15 -17.91 34.15 37.48
C GLY A 15 -16.48 33.77 37.09
N GLN A 16 -15.54 34.72 37.06
CA GLN A 16 -14.14 34.46 36.70
C GLN A 16 -13.35 33.80 37.83
N LEU A 17 -13.66 34.09 39.10
CA LEU A 17 -13.02 33.40 40.23
C LEU A 17 -13.49 31.95 40.39
N LEU A 18 -14.79 31.67 40.14
CA LEU A 18 -15.34 30.32 40.25
C LEU A 18 -14.83 29.39 39.14
N LEU A 19 -14.58 29.92 37.93
CA LEU A 19 -13.99 29.12 36.83
C LEU A 19 -12.52 28.76 37.11
N GLY A 20 -11.75 29.69 37.70
CA GLY A 20 -10.34 29.48 38.01
C GLY A 20 -10.11 28.43 39.11
N VAL A 21 -10.97 28.40 40.14
CA VAL A 21 -10.87 27.43 41.24
C VAL A 21 -11.22 26.01 40.79
N SER A 22 -12.20 25.83 39.87
CA SER A 22 -12.56 24.51 39.33
C SER A 22 -11.49 23.91 38.43
N ILE A 23 -10.77 24.72 37.64
CA ILE A 23 -9.64 24.24 36.83
C ILE A 23 -8.46 23.85 37.72
N PHE A 24 -8.21 24.60 38.80
CA PHE A 24 -7.14 24.29 39.74
C PHE A 24 -7.39 23.02 40.56
N LEU A 25 -8.64 22.74 40.93
CA LEU A 25 -9.03 21.49 41.61
C LEU A 25 -8.98 20.27 40.68
N LEU A 26 -9.30 20.42 39.39
CA LEU A 26 -9.15 19.34 38.39
C LEU A 26 -7.68 18.95 38.16
N LEU A 27 -6.74 19.88 38.29
CA LEU A 27 -5.30 19.60 38.19
C LEU A 27 -4.72 18.97 39.47
N LEU A 28 -5.32 19.22 40.64
CA LEU A 28 -4.90 18.61 41.92
C LEU A 28 -5.36 17.15 42.09
N PHE A 29 -6.41 16.74 41.37
CA PHE A 29 -6.97 15.37 41.43
C PHE A 29 -6.82 14.57 40.14
N TYR A 30 -6.20 15.11 39.10
CA TYR A 30 -5.78 14.28 37.97
C TYR A 30 -4.60 13.42 38.44
N PRO A 31 -4.71 12.08 38.48
CA PRO A 31 -3.57 11.26 38.82
C PRO A 31 -2.54 11.51 37.72
N PHE A 32 -1.47 12.23 38.07
CA PHE A 32 -0.23 12.22 37.30
C PHE A 32 0.24 10.76 37.35
N ARG A 33 -0.25 9.93 36.43
CA ARG A 33 0.40 8.68 36.09
C ARG A 33 1.70 9.09 35.45
N SER A 34 2.71 9.30 36.28
CA SER A 34 4.10 9.13 35.88
C SER A 34 4.19 7.70 35.39
N SER A 35 3.96 7.51 34.09
CA SER A 35 4.40 6.32 33.38
C SER A 35 5.92 6.36 33.47
N ILE A 36 6.47 5.74 34.51
CA ILE A 36 7.85 5.30 34.53
C ILE A 36 7.98 4.46 33.27
N VAL A 37 8.62 5.03 32.24
CA VAL A 37 9.03 4.27 31.06
C VAL A 37 10.03 3.25 31.59
N PRO A 38 9.76 1.93 31.52
CA PRO A 38 10.77 0.95 31.85
C PRO A 38 11.81 1.02 30.72
N SER A 39 12.90 1.74 30.97
CA SER A 39 14.07 1.78 30.11
C SER A 39 14.88 0.50 30.26
N VAL A 40 14.35 -0.64 29.83
CA VAL A 40 15.08 -1.82 29.35
C VAL A 40 14.08 -2.64 28.53
N ILE A 41 14.10 -2.50 27.20
CA ILE A 41 13.53 -3.54 26.34
C ILE A 41 14.53 -4.71 26.44
N PRO A 42 14.16 -5.87 27.00
CA PRO A 42 14.99 -7.05 26.84
C PRO A 42 15.08 -7.27 25.32
N GLN A 43 16.28 -7.43 24.77
CA GLN A 43 16.47 -7.95 23.41
C GLN A 43 15.84 -9.36 23.36
N SER A 44 14.52 -9.44 23.25
CA SER A 44 13.87 -10.59 22.67
C SER A 44 14.42 -10.66 21.26
N SER A 45 15.02 -11.79 20.88
CA SER A 45 15.33 -12.08 19.48
C SER A 45 14.15 -11.59 18.63
N LEU A 46 14.34 -10.53 17.83
CA LEU A 46 13.27 -9.94 17.04
C LEU A 46 12.66 -11.08 16.21
N SER A 47 11.42 -11.48 16.49
CA SER A 47 10.79 -12.51 15.68
C SER A 47 10.50 -11.88 14.32
N LEU A 48 11.16 -12.34 13.27
CA LEU A 48 10.89 -11.84 11.92
C LEU A 48 9.64 -12.52 11.36
N ALA A 49 8.94 -11.81 10.47
CA ALA A 49 7.92 -12.41 9.61
C ALA A 49 8.45 -13.72 8.99
N ARG A 50 7.66 -14.80 9.10
CA ARG A 50 8.09 -16.14 8.67
C ARG A 50 8.22 -16.18 7.15
N THR A 51 9.37 -16.62 6.64
CA THR A 51 9.54 -16.86 5.20
C THR A 51 8.62 -17.98 4.70
N LEU A 52 7.99 -17.73 3.56
CA LEU A 52 7.19 -18.67 2.80
C LEU A 52 7.68 -18.63 1.35
N SER A 53 8.04 -19.78 0.78
CA SER A 53 8.44 -19.80 -0.63
C SER A 53 7.27 -19.45 -1.55
N ALA A 54 7.55 -18.75 -2.65
CA ALA A 54 6.54 -18.43 -3.67
C ALA A 54 5.83 -19.70 -4.19
N ARG A 55 6.58 -20.79 -4.42
CA ARG A 55 6.01 -22.09 -4.82
C ARG A 55 5.05 -22.66 -3.78
N THR A 56 5.37 -22.54 -2.49
CA THR A 56 4.45 -22.94 -1.43
C THR A 56 3.18 -22.10 -1.45
N LEU A 57 3.28 -20.78 -1.64
CA LEU A 57 2.11 -19.93 -1.76
C LEU A 57 1.24 -20.29 -2.97
N LEU A 58 1.85 -20.52 -4.15
CA LEU A 58 1.17 -20.98 -5.37
C LEU A 58 0.42 -22.32 -5.19
N SER A 59 0.87 -23.17 -4.28
CA SER A 59 0.22 -24.45 -3.97
C SER A 59 -0.96 -24.34 -2.98
N ARG A 60 -1.16 -23.16 -2.35
CA ARG A 60 -2.26 -22.97 -1.40
C ARG A 60 -3.58 -22.72 -2.12
N PRO A 61 -4.71 -23.10 -1.52
CA PRO A 61 -6.02 -22.64 -1.95
C PRO A 61 -6.08 -21.10 -1.94
N LEU A 62 -6.88 -20.53 -2.84
CA LEU A 62 -7.17 -19.09 -2.85
C LEU A 62 -8.26 -18.77 -1.80
N SER A 63 -8.11 -17.64 -1.13
CA SER A 63 -9.14 -17.13 -0.21
C SER A 63 -10.38 -16.65 -0.97
N ARG A 64 -11.56 -16.88 -0.40
CA ARG A 64 -12.83 -16.30 -0.86
C ARG A 64 -13.21 -15.03 -0.11
N ASP A 65 -12.53 -14.73 1.00
CA ASP A 65 -12.67 -13.45 1.69
C ASP A 65 -11.97 -12.35 0.89
N VAL A 66 -12.77 -11.48 0.28
CA VAL A 66 -12.34 -10.34 -0.54
C VAL A 66 -12.32 -9.02 0.22
N THR A 67 -12.43 -9.03 1.55
CA THR A 67 -12.53 -7.77 2.34
C THR A 67 -11.48 -7.66 3.43
N THR A 68 -10.90 -8.79 3.83
CA THR A 68 -9.78 -8.86 4.77
C THR A 68 -8.47 -8.89 4.00
N ILE A 69 -7.47 -8.09 4.42
CA ILE A 69 -6.12 -8.17 3.88
C ILE A 69 -5.40 -9.36 4.55
N PRO A 70 -4.92 -10.36 3.78
CA PRO A 70 -4.08 -11.40 4.35
C PRO A 70 -2.74 -10.82 4.78
N LYS A 71 -2.22 -11.26 5.93
CA LYS A 71 -0.91 -10.86 6.45
C LYS A 71 0.22 -11.53 5.66
N ILE A 72 0.35 -11.17 4.39
CA ILE A 72 1.42 -11.59 3.48
C ILE A 72 2.13 -10.34 2.97
N ILE A 73 3.46 -10.36 3.09
CA ILE A 73 4.38 -9.39 2.50
C ILE A 73 4.94 -9.99 1.23
N HIS A 74 4.77 -9.29 0.12
CA HIS A 74 5.34 -9.65 -1.18
C HIS A 74 6.46 -8.69 -1.54
N GLN A 75 7.61 -9.22 -1.93
CA GLN A 75 8.66 -8.48 -2.61
C GLN A 75 9.13 -9.30 -3.81
N THR A 76 9.78 -8.66 -4.78
CA THR A 76 10.35 -9.34 -5.94
C THR A 76 11.82 -8.99 -6.06
N TRP A 77 12.64 -9.94 -6.47
CA TRP A 77 14.05 -9.74 -6.75
C TRP A 77 14.46 -10.54 -7.97
N PHE A 78 15.16 -9.88 -8.90
CA PHE A 78 15.63 -10.48 -10.13
C PHE A 78 17.03 -9.94 -10.48
N PRO A 79 17.81 -10.69 -11.28
CA PRO A 79 17.54 -12.06 -11.74
C PRO A 79 17.66 -13.08 -10.60
N ALA A 80 16.95 -14.21 -10.70
CA ALA A 80 17.05 -15.31 -9.75
C ALA A 80 18.51 -15.73 -9.50
N GLY A 81 18.85 -16.01 -8.24
CA GLY A 81 20.20 -16.41 -7.84
C GLY A 81 21.22 -15.27 -7.76
N SER A 82 20.85 -14.02 -8.07
CA SER A 82 21.70 -12.85 -7.80
C SER A 82 21.65 -12.42 -6.33
N ASN A 83 22.72 -11.77 -5.87
CA ASN A 83 22.80 -11.26 -4.51
C ASN A 83 22.08 -9.92 -4.40
N MET A 84 21.08 -9.86 -3.51
CA MET A 84 20.49 -8.61 -3.05
C MET A 84 21.56 -7.76 -2.34
N SER A 85 21.53 -6.43 -2.55
CA SER A 85 22.49 -5.52 -1.89
C SER A 85 22.35 -5.57 -0.36
N GLU A 86 23.44 -5.30 0.37
CA GLU A 86 23.43 -5.29 1.85
C GLU A 86 22.38 -4.29 2.40
N ARG A 87 22.25 -3.12 1.76
CA ARG A 87 21.22 -2.12 2.14
C ARG A 87 19.81 -2.67 1.97
N ALA A 88 19.51 -3.29 0.83
CA ALA A 88 18.22 -3.91 0.60
C ALA A 88 17.93 -5.04 1.60
N GLN A 89 18.92 -5.89 1.92
CA GLN A 89 18.77 -6.91 2.95
C GLN A 89 18.38 -6.31 4.32
N VAL A 90 19.02 -5.19 4.72
CA VAL A 90 18.67 -4.48 5.97
C VAL A 90 17.23 -3.98 5.95
N TRP A 91 16.76 -3.39 4.84
CA TRP A 91 15.38 -2.91 4.73
C TRP A 91 14.37 -4.05 4.70
N VAL A 92 14.66 -5.16 4.01
CA VAL A 92 13.85 -6.38 4.04
C VAL A 92 13.74 -6.94 5.46
N GLU A 93 14.85 -7.04 6.19
CA GLU A 93 14.84 -7.50 7.58
C GLU A 93 14.03 -6.56 8.48
N GLY A 94 14.19 -5.24 8.33
CA GLY A 94 13.40 -4.23 9.04
C GLY A 94 11.91 -4.35 8.76
N LEU A 95 11.51 -4.50 7.50
CA LEU A 95 10.12 -4.73 7.08
C LEU A 95 9.52 -5.97 7.76
N ARG A 96 10.29 -7.06 7.83
CA ARG A 96 9.88 -8.30 8.50
C ARG A 96 9.84 -8.18 10.01
N ALA A 97 10.74 -7.41 10.61
CA ALA A 97 10.79 -7.17 12.05
C ALA A 97 9.62 -6.29 12.54
N GLN A 98 9.21 -5.30 11.74
CA GLN A 98 8.05 -4.45 12.04
C GLN A 98 6.70 -5.19 11.90
N ASN A 99 6.68 -6.33 11.19
CA ASN A 99 5.48 -7.08 10.89
C ASN A 99 5.67 -8.58 11.23
N PRO A 100 6.00 -8.91 12.49
CA PRO A 100 6.51 -10.22 12.90
C PRO A 100 5.51 -11.37 12.73
N ASP A 101 4.21 -11.06 12.75
CA ASP A 101 3.10 -12.01 12.62
C ASP A 101 2.62 -12.20 11.17
N TRP A 102 3.35 -11.65 10.20
CA TRP A 102 3.10 -11.81 8.77
C TRP A 102 3.92 -12.95 8.16
N GLU A 103 3.52 -13.41 6.99
CA GLU A 103 4.35 -14.27 6.13
C GLU A 103 5.09 -13.41 5.10
N TYR A 104 6.35 -13.75 4.82
CA TYR A 104 7.19 -13.06 3.84
C TYR A 104 7.42 -13.93 2.61
N VAL A 105 7.11 -13.41 1.43
CA VAL A 105 7.33 -14.08 0.14
C VAL A 105 8.20 -13.20 -0.75
N LEU A 106 9.36 -13.74 -1.11
CA LEU A 106 10.21 -13.18 -2.17
C LEU A 106 9.94 -13.95 -3.47
N TRP A 107 9.54 -13.21 -4.49
CA TRP A 107 9.33 -13.70 -5.85
C TRP A 107 10.57 -13.44 -6.71
N ASP A 108 10.75 -14.28 -7.73
CA ASP A 108 11.78 -14.18 -8.75
C ASP A 108 11.17 -14.30 -10.15
N ASP A 109 11.98 -14.17 -11.20
CA ASP A 109 11.53 -14.26 -12.60
C ASP A 109 10.81 -15.59 -12.92
N GLU A 110 11.30 -16.71 -12.39
CA GLU A 110 10.67 -18.02 -12.60
C GLU A 110 9.29 -18.09 -11.93
N THR A 111 9.21 -17.76 -10.64
CA THR A 111 7.96 -17.86 -9.87
C THR A 111 6.94 -16.80 -10.26
N ASN A 112 7.37 -15.65 -10.78
CA ASN A 112 6.50 -14.68 -11.44
C ASN A 112 5.85 -15.27 -12.68
N ARG A 113 6.64 -15.91 -13.55
CA ARG A 113 6.08 -16.57 -14.74
C ARG A 113 5.14 -17.73 -14.36
N MET A 114 5.49 -18.52 -13.34
CA MET A 114 4.62 -19.59 -12.83
C MET A 114 3.26 -19.06 -12.35
N LEU A 115 3.23 -17.91 -11.67
CA LEU A 115 1.99 -17.28 -11.24
C LEU A 115 1.11 -16.94 -12.45
N VAL A 116 1.68 -16.32 -13.48
CA VAL A 116 0.96 -15.94 -14.70
C VAL A 116 0.46 -17.18 -15.43
N GLU A 117 1.28 -18.22 -15.55
CA GLU A 117 0.88 -19.46 -16.22
C GLU A 117 -0.26 -20.17 -15.49
N GLN A 118 -0.21 -20.24 -14.15
CA GLN A 118 -1.21 -20.92 -13.34
C GLN A 118 -2.54 -20.14 -13.25
N TYR A 119 -2.47 -18.83 -13.05
CA TYR A 119 -3.64 -18.01 -12.75
C TYR A 119 -4.00 -17.02 -13.84
N CYS A 120 -3.17 -16.69 -14.81
CA CYS A 120 -3.53 -15.75 -15.87
C CYS A 120 -3.10 -16.25 -17.26
N PRO A 121 -3.45 -17.49 -17.68
CA PRO A 121 -3.00 -18.02 -18.96
C PRO A 121 -3.47 -17.20 -20.16
N TRP A 122 -4.59 -16.47 -20.04
CA TRP A 122 -5.08 -15.50 -21.02
C TRP A 122 -4.16 -14.27 -21.22
N PHE A 123 -3.21 -14.04 -20.31
CA PHE A 123 -2.21 -12.97 -20.36
C PHE A 123 -0.79 -13.46 -20.68
N LEU A 124 -0.53 -14.78 -20.58
CA LEU A 124 0.82 -15.35 -20.62
C LEU A 124 1.62 -14.94 -21.86
N GLN A 125 0.99 -14.90 -23.04
CA GLN A 125 1.66 -14.48 -24.27
C GLN A 125 2.14 -13.03 -24.22
N SER A 126 1.31 -12.11 -23.71
CA SER A 126 1.68 -10.69 -23.56
C SER A 126 2.77 -10.54 -22.49
N TYR A 127 2.68 -11.28 -21.39
CA TYR A 127 3.70 -11.30 -20.36
C TYR A 127 5.07 -11.74 -20.88
N ASP A 128 5.13 -12.87 -21.61
CA ASP A 128 6.37 -13.39 -22.18
C ASP A 128 6.96 -12.42 -23.23
N SER A 129 6.11 -11.63 -23.91
CA SER A 129 6.52 -10.65 -24.92
C SER A 129 7.15 -9.37 -24.39
N LEU A 130 7.03 -9.07 -23.08
CA LEU A 130 7.66 -7.90 -22.48
C LEU A 130 9.20 -8.02 -22.59
N PRO A 131 9.92 -7.00 -23.07
CA PRO A 131 11.33 -7.15 -23.44
C PRO A 131 12.30 -7.23 -22.25
N GLN A 132 11.87 -6.86 -21.03
CA GLN A 132 12.75 -6.75 -19.86
C GLN A 132 12.06 -7.30 -18.60
N GLU A 133 12.85 -7.87 -17.68
CA GLU A 133 12.31 -8.43 -16.42
C GLU A 133 11.69 -7.37 -15.52
N ILE A 134 12.17 -6.12 -15.55
CA ILE A 134 11.56 -5.04 -14.77
C ILE A 134 10.10 -4.80 -15.20
N LEU A 135 9.81 -4.83 -16.50
CA LEU A 135 8.45 -4.65 -17.02
C LEU A 135 7.53 -5.79 -16.53
N ARG A 136 8.10 -7.00 -16.48
CA ARG A 136 7.41 -8.19 -15.95
C ARG A 136 7.14 -8.07 -14.45
N ALA A 137 8.12 -7.63 -13.67
CA ALA A 137 7.99 -7.40 -12.23
C ALA A 137 6.95 -6.29 -11.93
N ASP A 138 6.93 -5.23 -12.73
CA ASP A 138 5.97 -4.13 -12.65
C ASP A 138 4.52 -4.56 -12.88
N VAL A 139 4.27 -5.43 -13.85
CA VAL A 139 2.90 -5.91 -14.09
C VAL A 139 2.49 -6.99 -13.09
N VAL A 140 3.38 -7.93 -12.73
CA VAL A 140 3.05 -9.09 -11.89
C VAL A 140 2.78 -8.71 -10.44
N ARG A 141 3.33 -7.60 -9.92
CA ARG A 141 2.98 -7.13 -8.56
C ARG A 141 1.48 -6.85 -8.39
N ASN A 142 0.80 -6.43 -9.46
CA ASN A 142 -0.66 -6.30 -9.47
C ASN A 142 -1.36 -7.66 -9.34
N LEU A 143 -0.78 -8.71 -9.94
CA LEU A 143 -1.31 -10.07 -9.85
C LEU A 143 -1.12 -10.69 -8.47
N TYR A 144 -0.07 -10.35 -7.72
CA TYR A 144 0.01 -10.74 -6.30
C TYR A 144 -1.22 -10.21 -5.54
N MET A 145 -1.52 -8.92 -5.72
CA MET A 145 -2.63 -8.25 -5.07
C MET A 145 -4.00 -8.82 -5.51
N TYR A 146 -4.15 -9.14 -6.80
CA TYR A 146 -5.39 -9.75 -7.30
C TYR A 146 -5.57 -11.19 -6.81
N ILE A 147 -4.54 -12.03 -6.86
CA ILE A 147 -4.66 -13.47 -6.59
C ILE A 147 -4.65 -13.76 -5.10
N PHE A 148 -3.67 -13.23 -4.38
CA PHE A 148 -3.43 -13.52 -2.97
C PHE A 148 -3.83 -12.37 -2.04
N GLY A 149 -3.85 -11.13 -2.54
CA GLY A 149 -3.97 -9.94 -1.69
C GLY A 149 -2.67 -9.71 -0.91
N GLY A 150 -2.78 -9.04 0.23
CA GLY A 150 -1.66 -8.75 1.12
C GLY A 150 -1.08 -7.37 0.88
N MET A 151 0.22 -7.24 1.09
CA MET A 151 0.97 -5.99 0.88
C MET A 151 2.21 -6.27 0.05
N TYR A 152 2.42 -5.48 -1.00
CA TYR A 152 3.65 -5.43 -1.76
C TYR A 152 4.45 -4.18 -1.38
N ALA A 153 5.77 -4.31 -1.32
CA ALA A 153 6.70 -3.18 -1.23
C ALA A 153 8.01 -3.51 -1.98
N ASP A 154 8.60 -2.55 -2.68
CA ASP A 154 9.93 -2.73 -3.29
C ASP A 154 10.99 -3.05 -2.21
N VAL A 155 12.07 -3.74 -2.58
CA VAL A 155 13.13 -4.12 -1.63
C VAL A 155 13.94 -2.94 -1.09
N ASP A 156 13.78 -1.77 -1.71
CA ASP A 156 14.37 -0.50 -1.30
C ASP A 156 13.45 0.34 -0.39
N THR A 157 12.40 -0.29 0.17
CA THR A 157 11.45 0.31 1.09
C THR A 157 11.75 -0.07 2.53
N GLU A 158 12.05 0.93 3.37
CA GLU A 158 12.21 0.78 4.81
C GLU A 158 10.85 0.93 5.52
N ALA A 159 10.53 -0.02 6.39
CA ALA A 159 9.38 0.08 7.28
C ALA A 159 9.75 0.82 8.57
N LEU A 160 9.07 1.93 8.83
CA LEU A 160 9.31 2.81 9.98
C LEU A 160 8.52 2.36 11.22
N ARG A 161 7.40 1.66 11.02
CA ARG A 161 6.52 1.13 12.08
C ARG A 161 5.66 -0.02 11.55
N PRO A 162 4.97 -0.79 12.43
CA PRO A 162 4.05 -1.83 12.00
C PRO A 162 2.93 -1.26 11.12
N VAL A 163 2.54 -1.97 10.05
CA VAL A 163 1.55 -1.46 9.08
C VAL A 163 0.10 -1.61 9.56
N ALA A 164 -0.16 -2.49 10.53
CA ALA A 164 -1.52 -2.82 10.96
C ALA A 164 -2.40 -1.60 11.33
N PRO A 165 -1.91 -0.56 12.03
CA PRO A 165 -2.69 0.64 12.32
C PRO A 165 -3.15 1.41 11.08
N LEU A 166 -2.42 1.34 9.94
CA LEU A 166 -2.82 1.97 8.69
C LEU A 166 -4.14 1.40 8.18
N PHE A 167 -4.27 0.07 8.17
CA PHE A 167 -5.47 -0.62 7.70
C PHE A 167 -6.63 -0.51 8.70
N ALA A 168 -6.34 -0.54 10.00
CA ALA A 168 -7.34 -0.29 11.03
C ALA A 168 -7.98 1.10 10.90
N GLY A 169 -7.20 2.13 10.56
CA GLY A 169 -7.70 3.49 10.30
C GLY A 169 -8.62 3.61 9.08
N HIS A 170 -8.65 2.59 8.21
CA HIS A 170 -9.52 2.49 7.04
C HIS A 170 -10.58 1.38 7.17
N GLU A 171 -10.85 0.93 8.41
CA GLU A 171 -11.83 -0.12 8.71
C GLU A 171 -11.59 -1.41 7.91
N THR A 172 -10.32 -1.72 7.64
CA THR A 172 -9.93 -2.89 6.86
C THR A 172 -9.27 -3.92 7.77
N ALA A 173 -9.89 -5.10 7.86
CA ALA A 173 -9.42 -6.16 8.71
C ALA A 173 -8.13 -6.80 8.18
N LEU A 174 -7.33 -7.36 9.08
CA LEU A 174 -6.17 -8.18 8.77
C LEU A 174 -6.33 -9.58 9.37
N ALA A 175 -5.95 -10.61 8.64
CA ALA A 175 -5.93 -11.98 9.15
C ALA A 175 -4.74 -12.77 8.60
N ALA A 176 -4.31 -13.79 9.34
CA ALA A 176 -3.35 -14.76 8.79
C ALA A 176 -3.97 -15.45 7.56
N HIS A 177 -3.19 -15.64 6.49
CA HIS A 177 -3.71 -16.20 5.24
C HIS A 177 -4.42 -17.54 5.44
N GLN A 178 -3.88 -18.42 6.29
CA GLN A 178 -4.48 -19.72 6.60
C GLN A 178 -5.86 -19.61 7.27
N ALA A 179 -6.07 -18.59 8.12
CA ALA A 179 -7.36 -18.36 8.76
C ALA A 179 -8.41 -17.91 7.73
N MET A 180 -8.00 -17.17 6.70
CA MET A 180 -8.88 -16.73 5.62
C MET A 180 -9.34 -17.89 4.72
N LEU A 181 -8.56 -18.95 4.57
CA LEU A 181 -8.93 -20.11 3.73
C LEU A 181 -10.19 -20.85 4.21
N SER A 182 -10.52 -20.73 5.49
CA SER A 182 -11.73 -21.31 6.09
C SER A 182 -12.83 -20.27 6.37
N SER A 183 -12.60 -19.02 5.98
CA SER A 183 -13.56 -17.93 6.21
C SER A 183 -14.69 -17.97 5.18
N GLY A 184 -15.92 -17.74 5.65
CA GLY A 184 -17.08 -17.56 4.79
C GLY A 184 -17.11 -16.17 4.14
N PRO A 185 -18.15 -15.87 3.34
CA PRO A 185 -18.37 -14.55 2.75
C PRO A 185 -18.36 -13.47 3.85
N SER A 186 -17.63 -12.40 3.61
CA SER A 186 -17.59 -11.27 4.55
C SER A 186 -18.91 -10.51 4.55
N THR A 187 -19.32 -9.99 5.71
CA THR A 187 -20.45 -9.06 5.81
C THR A 187 -20.09 -7.65 5.36
N ALA A 188 -18.80 -7.36 5.14
CA ALA A 188 -18.37 -6.07 4.64
C ALA A 188 -18.77 -5.92 3.16
N THR A 189 -19.31 -4.75 2.82
CA THR A 189 -19.79 -4.42 1.48
C THR A 189 -18.80 -3.55 0.70
N VAL A 190 -17.62 -3.30 1.27
CA VAL A 190 -16.58 -2.48 0.65
C VAL A 190 -15.26 -3.24 0.69
N GLN A 191 -14.74 -3.55 -0.49
CA GLN A 191 -13.38 -4.02 -0.69
C GLN A 191 -12.50 -2.81 -1.00
N ARG A 192 -11.29 -2.75 -0.43
CA ARG A 192 -10.38 -1.60 -0.58
C ARG A 192 -9.02 -2.01 -1.15
N ALA A 193 -8.61 -1.38 -2.25
CA ALA A 193 -7.23 -1.41 -2.73
C ALA A 193 -6.53 -0.11 -2.32
N PHE A 194 -5.28 -0.22 -1.87
CA PHE A 194 -4.50 0.88 -1.34
C PHE A 194 -3.27 1.14 -2.21
N LEU A 195 -3.03 2.42 -2.49
CA LEU A 195 -1.83 2.93 -3.15
C LEU A 195 -1.28 4.11 -2.34
N GLY A 196 0.05 4.24 -2.30
CA GLY A 196 0.71 5.38 -1.68
C GLY A 196 0.74 6.59 -2.62
N ARG A 197 0.52 7.79 -2.08
CA ARG A 197 0.72 9.05 -2.83
C ARG A 197 2.09 9.63 -2.49
N MET A 198 2.84 9.99 -3.53
CA MET A 198 4.15 10.62 -3.43
C MET A 198 4.09 12.12 -3.68
N ALA A 199 3.47 12.55 -4.78
CA ALA A 199 3.41 13.98 -5.10
C ALA A 199 2.40 14.71 -4.20
N ARG A 200 2.80 15.90 -3.75
CA ARG A 200 1.96 16.83 -2.99
C ARG A 200 0.96 17.58 -3.86
N THR A 201 1.24 17.66 -5.16
CA THR A 201 0.32 18.24 -6.14
C THR A 201 -0.95 17.41 -6.20
N VAL A 202 -2.10 18.05 -6.44
CA VAL A 202 -3.40 17.36 -6.50
C VAL A 202 -3.53 16.50 -7.77
N ASP A 203 -2.78 16.84 -8.82
CA ASP A 203 -2.85 16.16 -10.11
C ASP A 203 -2.20 14.78 -10.08
N ILE A 204 -3.05 13.74 -10.14
CA ILE A 204 -2.64 12.35 -10.13
C ILE A 204 -1.95 11.90 -11.41
N LEU A 205 -2.11 12.68 -12.49
CA LEU A 205 -1.46 12.45 -13.78
C LEU A 205 -0.08 13.10 -13.85
N SER A 206 0.31 13.92 -12.86
CA SER A 206 1.68 14.38 -12.78
C SER A 206 2.61 13.17 -12.63
N SER A 207 3.72 13.17 -13.38
CA SER A 207 4.64 12.03 -13.44
C SER A 207 5.07 11.62 -12.02
N ALA A 208 5.02 10.32 -11.74
CA ALA A 208 5.36 9.72 -10.43
C ALA A 208 4.51 10.17 -9.23
N ALA A 209 3.32 10.76 -9.43
CA ALA A 209 2.44 11.12 -8.32
C ALA A 209 2.01 9.92 -7.45
N VAL A 210 1.80 8.76 -8.09
CA VAL A 210 1.52 7.48 -7.43
C VAL A 210 2.50 6.45 -7.95
N PRO A 211 3.56 6.14 -7.18
CA PRO A 211 4.45 5.05 -7.50
C PRO A 211 3.73 3.69 -7.43
N ASN A 212 4.23 2.71 -8.18
CA ASN A 212 3.80 1.32 -8.12
C ASN A 212 4.67 0.47 -7.17
N GLY A 213 5.49 1.11 -6.32
CA GLY A 213 6.43 0.45 -5.40
C GLY A 213 5.84 -0.01 -4.07
N TRP A 214 4.58 0.31 -3.79
CA TRP A 214 3.87 -0.11 -2.59
C TRP A 214 2.37 -0.26 -2.89
N MET A 215 1.80 -1.40 -2.52
CA MET A 215 0.41 -1.75 -2.80
C MET A 215 -0.15 -2.59 -1.66
N ALA A 216 -1.45 -2.51 -1.40
CA ALA A 216 -2.11 -3.48 -0.53
C ALA A 216 -3.58 -3.67 -0.90
N SER A 217 -4.10 -4.89 -0.75
CA SER A 217 -5.54 -5.16 -0.86
C SER A 217 -5.90 -6.54 -0.33
N PRO A 218 -7.19 -6.81 -0.04
CA PRO A 218 -7.70 -8.16 -0.07
C PRO A 218 -7.56 -8.76 -1.48
N PRO A 219 -7.59 -10.08 -1.64
CA PRO A 219 -7.60 -10.72 -2.96
C PRO A 219 -8.87 -10.36 -3.74
N GLY A 220 -8.77 -10.34 -5.07
CA GLY A 220 -9.90 -10.18 -5.99
C GLY A 220 -10.33 -8.75 -6.27
N HIS A 221 -9.60 -7.72 -5.82
CA HIS A 221 -9.94 -6.33 -6.14
C HIS A 221 -9.69 -6.07 -7.64
N PRO A 222 -10.70 -5.73 -8.46
CA PRO A 222 -10.59 -5.78 -9.92
C PRO A 222 -9.74 -4.65 -10.53
N PHE A 223 -9.46 -3.59 -9.77
CA PHE A 223 -8.49 -2.56 -10.16
C PHE A 223 -7.16 -3.12 -10.64
N TRP A 224 -6.65 -4.18 -9.98
CA TRP A 224 -5.37 -4.78 -10.31
C TRP A 224 -5.31 -5.46 -11.69
N LEU A 225 -6.46 -5.66 -12.33
CA LEU A 225 -6.54 -6.14 -13.71
C LEU A 225 -6.41 -5.01 -14.74
N LEU A 226 -6.65 -3.75 -14.37
CA LEU A 226 -6.51 -2.62 -15.30
C LEU A 226 -5.07 -2.46 -15.84
N PRO A 227 -4.01 -2.48 -15.00
CA PRO A 227 -2.64 -2.45 -15.52
C PRO A 227 -2.32 -3.64 -16.44
N VAL A 228 -2.87 -4.82 -16.16
CA VAL A 228 -2.69 -6.01 -17.00
C VAL A 228 -3.37 -5.85 -18.36
N PHE A 229 -4.60 -5.33 -18.39
CA PHE A 229 -5.27 -5.00 -19.65
C PHE A 229 -4.54 -3.90 -20.41
N ASN A 230 -3.95 -2.93 -19.72
CA ASN A 230 -3.17 -1.88 -20.38
C ASN A 230 -1.99 -2.45 -21.17
N VAL A 231 -1.28 -3.44 -20.64
CA VAL A 231 -0.18 -4.11 -21.38
C VAL A 231 -0.70 -4.82 -22.63
N ILE A 232 -1.89 -5.44 -22.57
CA ILE A 232 -2.49 -6.13 -23.72
C ILE A 232 -2.94 -5.13 -24.77
N ASP A 233 -3.62 -4.07 -24.36
CA ASP A 233 -4.30 -3.13 -25.25
C ASP A 233 -3.33 -2.07 -25.81
N HIS A 234 -2.23 -1.79 -25.09
CA HIS A 234 -1.19 -0.81 -25.44
C HIS A 234 0.22 -1.41 -25.26
N PRO A 235 0.66 -2.33 -26.13
CA PRO A 235 1.96 -3.00 -25.99
C PRO A 235 3.17 -2.05 -26.09
N GLU A 236 2.99 -0.84 -26.62
CA GLU A 236 4.01 0.23 -26.71
C GLU A 236 3.92 1.24 -25.55
N GLY A 237 3.01 1.05 -24.59
CA GLY A 237 2.81 1.92 -23.44
C GLY A 237 2.33 3.32 -23.84
N THR A 238 2.92 4.35 -23.24
CA THR A 238 2.72 5.76 -23.63
C THR A 238 3.39 6.13 -24.97
N GLY A 239 4.17 5.21 -25.56
CA GLY A 239 4.92 5.44 -26.80
C GLY A 239 6.23 6.21 -26.62
N ASP A 240 6.64 6.50 -25.39
CA ASP A 240 7.93 7.14 -25.07
C ASP A 240 9.09 6.14 -24.89
N GLY A 241 8.79 4.84 -24.87
CA GLY A 241 9.77 3.75 -24.70
C GLY A 241 10.29 3.57 -23.27
N SER A 242 9.74 4.30 -22.28
CA SER A 242 10.14 4.19 -20.87
C SER A 242 9.49 2.99 -20.17
N VAL A 243 10.14 2.50 -19.11
CA VAL A 243 9.58 1.48 -18.22
C VAL A 243 8.33 2.03 -17.52
N GLU A 244 8.41 3.27 -17.07
CA GLU A 244 7.36 4.00 -16.38
C GLU A 244 6.10 4.17 -17.23
N GLY A 245 6.28 4.41 -18.53
CA GLY A 245 5.19 4.59 -19.49
C GLY A 245 4.50 3.30 -19.91
N LEU A 246 5.14 2.14 -19.78
CA LEU A 246 4.56 0.85 -20.18
C LEU A 246 3.94 0.09 -19.01
N THR A 247 4.68 -0.10 -17.91
CA THR A 247 4.22 -0.90 -16.75
C THR A 247 4.41 -0.20 -15.40
N GLY A 248 5.19 0.88 -15.35
CA GLY A 248 5.52 1.58 -14.12
C GLY A 248 4.52 2.68 -13.72
N PRO A 249 4.96 3.69 -12.95
CA PRO A 249 4.08 4.73 -12.38
C PRO A 249 3.28 5.54 -13.42
N GLY A 250 3.85 5.80 -14.60
CA GLY A 250 3.16 6.53 -15.67
C GLY A 250 1.93 5.77 -16.19
N ALA A 251 2.10 4.48 -16.48
CA ALA A 251 0.99 3.59 -16.85
C ALA A 251 -0.03 3.45 -15.72
N LEU A 252 0.43 3.32 -14.47
CA LEU A 252 -0.46 3.22 -13.29
C LEU A 252 -1.34 4.46 -13.13
N SER A 253 -0.80 5.67 -13.30
CA SER A 253 -1.57 6.92 -13.23
C SER A 253 -2.71 6.97 -14.25
N LEU A 254 -2.51 6.43 -15.46
CA LEU A 254 -3.58 6.30 -16.46
C LEU A 254 -4.68 5.34 -16.01
N MET A 255 -4.33 4.22 -15.37
CA MET A 255 -5.31 3.24 -14.87
C MET A 255 -6.09 3.74 -13.67
N ILE A 256 -5.42 4.48 -12.77
CA ILE A 256 -6.04 5.27 -11.71
C ILE A 256 -7.10 6.19 -12.33
N LYS A 257 -6.71 7.04 -13.28
CA LYS A 257 -7.64 7.98 -13.94
C LYS A 257 -8.84 7.24 -14.56
N LYS A 258 -8.57 6.16 -15.30
CA LYS A 258 -9.60 5.30 -15.90
C LYS A 258 -10.59 4.76 -14.87
N TYR A 259 -10.10 4.28 -13.72
CA TYR A 259 -10.96 3.83 -12.62
C TYR A 259 -11.93 4.92 -12.15
N TRP A 260 -11.45 6.14 -11.89
CA TRP A 260 -12.32 7.22 -11.41
C TRP A 260 -13.28 7.76 -12.47
N ASP A 261 -12.85 7.82 -13.73
CA ASP A 261 -13.67 8.34 -14.82
C ASP A 261 -14.78 7.36 -15.23
N GLU A 262 -14.47 6.06 -15.33
CA GLU A 262 -15.37 5.07 -15.93
C GLU A 262 -16.05 4.16 -14.91
N PHE A 263 -15.41 3.90 -13.78
CA PHE A 263 -15.80 2.81 -12.86
C PHE A 263 -16.12 3.25 -11.43
N LYS A 264 -16.04 4.54 -11.12
CA LYS A 264 -16.43 5.04 -9.80
C LYS A 264 -17.89 4.71 -9.47
N ASP A 265 -18.76 4.78 -10.48
CA ASP A 265 -20.21 4.57 -10.37
C ASP A 265 -20.70 3.33 -11.16
N SER A 266 -19.79 2.49 -11.66
CA SER A 266 -20.11 1.27 -12.42
C SER A 266 -19.27 0.08 -11.95
N SER A 267 -19.71 -1.17 -12.21
CA SER A 267 -18.98 -2.35 -11.73
C SER A 267 -17.75 -2.65 -12.58
N LEU A 268 -16.56 -2.24 -12.09
CA LEU A 268 -15.27 -2.63 -12.67
C LEU A 268 -15.10 -4.15 -12.68
N ARG A 269 -15.58 -4.85 -11.64
CA ARG A 269 -15.51 -6.31 -11.55
C ARG A 269 -16.20 -6.99 -12.73
N GLN A 270 -17.43 -6.58 -13.03
CA GLN A 270 -18.18 -7.11 -14.16
C GLN A 270 -17.51 -6.79 -15.49
N HIS A 271 -16.96 -5.59 -15.64
CA HIS A 271 -16.18 -5.23 -16.82
C HIS A 271 -14.96 -6.15 -16.99
N ALA A 272 -14.14 -6.30 -15.95
CA ALA A 272 -12.94 -7.11 -15.98
C ALA A 272 -13.25 -8.58 -16.29
N CYS A 273 -14.25 -9.15 -15.64
CA CYS A 273 -14.68 -10.53 -15.89
C CYS A 273 -15.14 -10.75 -17.33
N LYS A 274 -15.97 -9.86 -17.88
CA LYS A 274 -16.40 -9.94 -19.29
C LYS A 274 -15.21 -9.79 -20.25
N THR A 275 -14.27 -8.90 -19.94
CA THR A 275 -13.06 -8.68 -20.76
C THR A 275 -12.17 -9.92 -20.81
N ILE A 276 -12.00 -10.62 -19.69
CA ILE A 276 -11.22 -11.87 -19.64
C ILE A 276 -12.00 -13.01 -20.30
N GLN A 277 -13.30 -13.15 -20.02
CA GLN A 277 -14.13 -14.24 -20.56
C GLN A 277 -14.26 -14.22 -22.09
N ARG A 278 -14.10 -13.06 -22.73
CA ARG A 278 -14.00 -12.97 -24.20
C ARG A 278 -12.75 -13.66 -24.76
N ARG A 279 -11.67 -13.71 -23.98
CA ARG A 279 -10.39 -14.36 -24.33
C ARG A 279 -10.32 -15.79 -23.82
N GLN A 280 -10.85 -16.04 -22.62
CA GLN A 280 -10.90 -17.34 -21.96
C GLN A 280 -12.27 -17.55 -21.30
N PRO A 281 -13.25 -18.15 -22.02
CA PRO A 281 -14.63 -18.29 -21.54
C PRO A 281 -14.79 -19.07 -20.22
N SER A 282 -13.85 -19.94 -19.89
CA SER A 282 -13.83 -20.72 -18.64
C SER A 282 -13.36 -19.94 -17.41
N TRP A 283 -12.90 -18.69 -17.57
CA TRP A 283 -12.39 -17.89 -16.46
C TRP A 283 -13.52 -17.43 -15.54
N GLN A 284 -13.39 -17.74 -14.24
CA GLN A 284 -14.40 -17.42 -13.22
C GLN A 284 -13.82 -16.84 -11.92
N LEU A 285 -12.49 -16.67 -11.84
CA LEU A 285 -11.85 -16.25 -10.59
C LEU A 285 -12.31 -14.84 -10.17
N TYR A 286 -12.99 -14.79 -9.03
CA TYR A 286 -13.63 -13.60 -8.44
C TYR A 286 -14.71 -12.91 -9.30
N CYS A 287 -15.37 -13.67 -10.18
CA CYS A 287 -16.41 -13.14 -11.08
C CYS A 287 -17.85 -13.30 -10.56
N ASP A 288 -18.13 -14.29 -9.72
CA ASP A 288 -19.46 -14.48 -9.15
C ASP A 288 -19.64 -13.63 -7.89
N GLU A 289 -20.26 -12.45 -8.06
CA GLU A 289 -20.57 -11.56 -6.93
C GLU A 289 -21.46 -12.24 -5.88
N ASN A 290 -22.40 -13.13 -6.28
CA ASN A 290 -23.25 -13.81 -5.31
C ASN A 290 -22.45 -14.80 -4.45
N GLU A 291 -21.51 -15.51 -5.05
CA GLU A 291 -20.59 -16.40 -4.33
C GLU A 291 -19.68 -15.60 -3.37
N ILE A 292 -19.26 -14.40 -3.78
CA ILE A 292 -18.36 -13.54 -3.00
C ILE A 292 -19.08 -12.86 -1.82
N THR A 293 -20.29 -12.37 -2.01
CA THR A 293 -20.97 -11.46 -1.07
C THR A 293 -22.22 -12.03 -0.42
N GLY A 294 -22.64 -13.23 -0.82
CA GLY A 294 -23.94 -13.78 -0.41
C GLY A 294 -25.14 -12.99 -0.96
N GLY A 295 -24.97 -12.27 -2.08
CA GLY A 295 -26.03 -11.52 -2.77
C GLY A 295 -26.10 -10.02 -2.43
N ALA A 296 -25.14 -9.49 -1.65
CA ALA A 296 -24.99 -8.06 -1.43
C ALA A 296 -24.17 -7.40 -2.55
N HIS A 297 -24.42 -6.12 -2.84
CA HIS A 297 -23.57 -5.37 -3.78
C HIS A 297 -22.22 -5.02 -3.12
N MET A 298 -21.10 -5.51 -3.68
CA MET A 298 -19.75 -5.12 -3.25
C MET A 298 -19.33 -3.82 -3.94
N LYS A 299 -18.78 -2.88 -3.17
CA LYS A 299 -18.12 -1.70 -3.71
C LYS A 299 -16.61 -1.90 -3.71
N ASP A 300 -16.01 -1.87 -4.89
CA ASP A 300 -14.56 -1.94 -5.08
C ASP A 300 -13.95 -0.53 -5.03
N ALA A 301 -13.45 -0.13 -3.86
CA ALA A 301 -12.94 1.20 -3.60
C ALA A 301 -11.41 1.28 -3.74
N LEU A 302 -10.93 2.18 -4.59
CA LEU A 302 -9.52 2.54 -4.64
C LEU A 302 -9.22 3.67 -3.65
N VAL A 303 -8.29 3.43 -2.74
CA VAL A 303 -7.86 4.34 -1.68
C VAL A 303 -6.45 4.83 -1.99
N LEU A 304 -6.33 6.13 -2.28
CA LEU A 304 -5.04 6.81 -2.33
C LEU A 304 -4.73 7.32 -0.94
N LEU A 305 -3.70 6.76 -0.33
CA LEU A 305 -3.27 7.16 1.00
C LEU A 305 -2.71 8.59 0.95
N PRO A 306 -2.90 9.39 2.01
CA PRO A 306 -2.30 10.71 2.13
C PRO A 306 -0.79 10.69 1.87
N GLU A 307 -0.27 11.83 1.41
CA GLU A 307 1.18 12.05 1.31
C GLU A 307 1.87 11.72 2.64
N LYS A 308 3.13 11.32 2.55
CA LYS A 308 3.99 10.95 3.69
C LYS A 308 3.65 9.69 4.48
N GLN A 309 2.47 9.08 4.29
CA GLN A 309 2.20 7.79 4.95
C GLN A 309 3.06 6.66 4.37
N ILE A 310 3.22 6.64 3.04
CA ILE A 310 4.01 5.64 2.33
C ILE A 310 5.26 6.26 1.69
N TYR A 311 5.12 7.45 1.13
CA TYR A 311 6.18 8.17 0.42
C TYR A 311 6.37 9.56 1.03
N PRO A 312 7.12 9.67 2.15
CA PRO A 312 7.42 10.96 2.77
C PRO A 312 8.39 11.80 1.95
N PHE A 313 9.25 11.16 1.16
CA PHE A 313 10.10 11.81 0.18
C PHE A 313 9.44 11.80 -1.21
N SER A 314 9.34 12.97 -1.86
CA SER A 314 8.82 13.14 -3.22
C SER A 314 9.94 13.45 -4.22
N TRP A 315 10.10 12.63 -5.26
CA TRP A 315 11.07 12.88 -6.34
C TRP A 315 10.79 14.18 -7.11
N VAL A 316 9.54 14.65 -7.08
CA VAL A 316 9.11 15.87 -7.76
C VAL A 316 9.25 17.08 -6.83
N ASP A 317 8.74 16.95 -5.61
CA ASP A 317 8.60 18.11 -4.73
C ASP A 317 9.81 18.33 -3.80
N ASP A 318 10.64 17.30 -3.59
CA ASP A 318 11.82 17.32 -2.70
C ASP A 318 13.14 17.09 -3.45
N ALA A 319 13.16 17.36 -4.76
CA ALA A 319 14.31 17.10 -5.64
C ALA A 319 15.65 17.68 -5.13
N ASN A 320 15.62 18.78 -4.37
CA ASN A 320 16.83 19.37 -3.75
C ASN A 320 17.48 18.46 -2.70
N ASN A 321 16.73 17.54 -2.11
CA ASN A 321 17.21 16.57 -1.11
C ASN A 321 17.47 15.19 -1.74
N ALA A 322 17.30 15.03 -3.05
CA ALA A 322 17.42 13.74 -3.74
C ALA A 322 18.78 13.07 -3.52
N SER A 323 19.87 13.85 -3.46
CA SER A 323 21.21 13.30 -3.22
C SER A 323 21.38 12.64 -1.85
N VAL A 324 20.58 13.01 -0.84
CA VAL A 324 20.61 12.39 0.49
C VAL A 324 19.68 11.18 0.55
N CYS A 325 18.54 11.24 -0.14
CA CYS A 325 17.49 10.24 -0.08
C CYS A 325 17.59 9.13 -1.15
N GLN A 326 18.41 9.29 -2.19
CA GLN A 326 18.53 8.32 -3.27
C GLN A 326 19.63 7.29 -3.02
N ALA A 327 19.28 6.02 -2.85
CA ALA A 327 20.22 4.93 -2.62
C ALA A 327 20.87 4.39 -3.92
N ALA A 328 21.11 5.26 -4.90
CA ALA A 328 21.79 4.88 -6.14
C ALA A 328 23.21 4.36 -5.85
N TRP A 329 23.66 3.35 -6.62
CA TRP A 329 24.92 2.63 -6.40
C TRP A 329 26.14 3.55 -6.25
N GLN A 330 26.20 4.63 -7.02
CA GLN A 330 27.32 5.58 -7.04
C GLN A 330 27.07 6.84 -6.21
N ASN A 331 26.04 6.88 -5.37
CA ASN A 331 25.72 8.05 -4.57
C ASN A 331 26.44 8.02 -3.21
N PRO A 332 27.54 8.79 -3.03
CA PRO A 332 28.27 8.80 -1.75
C PRO A 332 27.57 9.64 -0.67
N THR A 333 26.59 10.46 -1.03
CA THR A 333 25.87 11.33 -0.10
C THR A 333 24.59 10.70 0.44
N PHE A 334 24.26 9.48 0.01
CA PHE A 334 23.12 8.75 0.52
C PHE A 334 23.26 8.51 2.03
N ASP A 335 22.30 9.01 2.79
CA ASP A 335 22.22 8.84 4.24
C ASP A 335 20.73 8.63 4.62
N PRO A 336 20.33 7.40 4.99
CA PRO A 336 18.94 7.09 5.31
C PRO A 336 18.45 7.80 6.57
N GLU A 337 19.33 8.05 7.55
CA GLU A 337 18.95 8.72 8.80
C GLU A 337 18.76 10.22 8.56
N GLU A 338 19.66 10.85 7.80
CA GLU A 338 19.50 12.25 7.43
C GLU A 338 18.29 12.44 6.51
N CYS A 339 18.03 11.52 5.58
CA CYS A 339 16.82 11.56 4.76
C CYS A 339 15.55 11.52 5.63
N LYS A 340 15.48 10.59 6.60
CA LYS A 340 14.36 10.50 7.56
C LYS A 340 14.19 11.79 8.35
N ARG A 341 15.29 12.40 8.80
CA ARG A 341 15.28 13.68 9.51
C ARG A 341 14.77 14.83 8.64
N LEU A 342 15.21 14.92 7.38
CA LEU A 342 14.77 15.95 6.45
C LEU A 342 13.28 15.83 6.10
N MET A 343 12.78 14.59 6.01
CA MET A 343 11.38 14.31 5.70
C MET A 343 10.46 14.36 6.93
N ASP A 344 11.02 14.52 8.12
CA ASP A 344 10.30 14.63 9.40
C ASP A 344 9.36 13.43 9.64
N VAL A 345 9.86 12.23 9.37
CA VAL A 345 9.04 11.00 9.36
C VAL A 345 8.45 10.62 10.73
N ASP A 346 9.04 11.15 11.81
CA ASP A 346 8.57 10.93 13.18
C ASP A 346 7.41 11.86 13.56
N ALA A 347 7.32 13.05 12.95
CA ALA A 347 6.23 14.00 13.19
C ALA A 347 4.93 13.62 12.44
N TRP A 348 5.01 12.69 11.49
CA TRP A 348 3.90 12.22 10.68
C TRP A 348 3.64 10.73 10.93
N PRO A 349 2.43 10.22 10.61
CA PRO A 349 2.17 8.79 10.61
C PRO A 349 2.81 8.11 9.38
N SER A 350 4.12 8.28 9.19
CA SER A 350 4.89 7.65 8.12
C SER A 350 5.14 6.19 8.46
N TYR A 351 4.58 5.29 7.66
CA TYR A 351 4.73 3.85 7.79
C TYR A 351 5.94 3.32 7.02
N PHE A 352 6.22 3.94 5.87
CA PHE A 352 7.32 3.54 5.00
C PHE A 352 8.07 4.76 4.48
N ILE A 353 9.29 4.51 4.04
CA ILE A 353 10.08 5.41 3.19
C ILE A 353 10.80 4.56 2.15
N THR A 354 10.82 5.01 0.90
CA THR A 354 11.60 4.35 -0.18
C THR A 354 12.80 5.21 -0.51
N TYR A 355 13.92 4.55 -0.78
CA TYR A 355 15.17 5.21 -1.14
C TYR A 355 15.52 5.11 -2.62
N CYS A 356 14.71 4.43 -3.45
CA CYS A 356 14.93 4.25 -4.89
C CYS A 356 16.38 3.84 -5.25
N THR A 357 16.62 2.53 -5.35
CA THR A 357 17.96 2.02 -5.68
C THR A 357 18.31 2.06 -7.17
N HIS A 358 17.32 2.32 -8.03
CA HIS A 358 17.49 2.38 -9.48
C HIS A 358 17.16 3.77 -10.00
N SER A 359 18.10 4.42 -10.70
CA SER A 359 17.76 5.43 -11.69
C SER A 359 17.49 4.68 -12.99
N TRP A 360 16.25 4.72 -13.48
CA TRP A 360 15.87 4.12 -14.76
C TRP A 360 16.65 4.75 -15.92
#